data_AF-A0A7Y1VDJ7-F1
#
_entry.id   AF-A0A7Y1VDJ7-F1
#
_cell.length_a   1.000
_cell.length_b   1.000
_cell.length_c   1.000
_cell.angle_alpha   90.00
_cell.angle_beta   90.00
_cell.angle_gamma   90.00
#
_symmetry.space_group_name_H-M   'P 1'
#
loop_
_entity.id
_entity.type
_entity.pdbx_description
1 polymer ?
#
loop_
_entity_poly.entity_id
_entity_poly.type
_entity_poly.pdbx_seq_one_letter_code
_entity_poly.pdbx_strand_id
1 'polypeptide(L)'
;MTLEFVIIILSLALSAFFSGMEIAYVSANKIHIEIEKKQETFLAKLLARLTKKPSKFIATMLIGNNIALVIYGFFMGDVLVNWF
;
A
#
# COMPACT_ATOMS: atom_id res chain seq x y z
N MET A 1 -11.54 -21.25 8.84
CA MET A 1 -10.69 -20.92 10.01
C MET A 1 -9.23 -20.63 9.64
N THR A 2 -8.33 -21.59 9.39
CA THR A 2 -6.89 -21.30 9.17
C THR A 2 -6.62 -20.42 7.94
N LEU A 3 -7.29 -20.72 6.83
CA LEU A 3 -7.15 -19.96 5.58
C LEU A 3 -7.73 -18.54 5.69
N GLU A 4 -8.84 -18.35 6.39
CA GLU A 4 -9.40 -17.01 6.68
C GLU A 4 -8.40 -16.13 7.42
N PHE A 5 -7.77 -16.65 8.48
CA PHE A 5 -6.77 -15.89 9.25
C PHE A 5 -5.55 -15.52 8.40
N VAL A 6 -5.10 -16.41 7.52
CA VAL A 6 -4.02 -16.09 6.57
C VAL A 6 -4.42 -14.94 5.65
N ILE A 7 -5.64 -14.97 5.11
CA ILE A 7 -6.16 -13.91 4.24
C ILE A 7 -6.30 -12.59 5.01
N ILE A 8 -6.81 -12.63 6.24
CA ILE A 8 -6.93 -11.47 7.12
C ILE A 8 -5.56 -10.84 7.36
N ILE A 9 -4.56 -11.62 7.78
CA ILE A 9 -3.20 -11.11 8.05
C ILE A 9 -2.59 -10.53 6.77
N LEU A 10 -2.73 -11.22 5.63
CA LEU A 10 -2.20 -10.75 4.36
C LEU A 10 -2.88 -9.45 3.90
N SER A 11 -4.20 -9.35 4.04
CA SER A 11 -4.96 -8.15 3.69
C SER A 11 -4.58 -6.95 4.56
N LEU A 12 -4.38 -7.15 5.87
CA LEU A 12 -3.88 -6.10 6.76
C LEU A 12 -2.44 -5.68 6.42
N ALA A 13 -1.56 -6.62 6.09
CA ALA A 13 -0.21 -6.31 5.65
C ALA A 13 -0.20 -5.49 4.35
N LEU A 14 -1.07 -5.84 3.39
CA LEU A 14 -1.25 -5.07 2.16
C LEU A 14 -1.82 -3.67 2.43
N SER A 15 -2.83 -3.55 3.29
CA SER A 15 -3.38 -2.25 3.71
C SER A 15 -2.30 -1.36 4.33
N ALA A 16 -1.51 -1.92 5.26
CA ALA A 16 -0.40 -1.22 5.89
C ALA A 16 0.67 -0.80 4.86
N PHE A 17 0.97 -1.64 3.87
CA PHE A 17 1.88 -1.30 2.78
C PHE A 17 1.35 -0.13 1.94
N PHE A 18 0.10 -0.18 1.45
CA PHE A 18 -0.45 0.88 0.61
C PHE A 18 -0.56 2.21 1.36
N SER A 19 -1.07 2.19 2.58
CA SER A 19 -1.17 3.39 3.42
C SER A 19 0.22 3.93 3.80
N GLY A 20 1.16 3.06 4.14
CA GLY A 20 2.55 3.44 4.44
C GLY A 20 3.24 4.10 3.24
N MET A 21 3.05 3.57 2.04
CA MET A 21 3.59 4.13 0.79
C MET A 21 2.96 5.49 0.45
N GLU A 22 1.65 5.65 0.69
CA GLU A 22 0.97 6.93 0.54
C GLU A 22 1.57 7.99 1.47
N ILE A 23 1.67 7.68 2.78
CA ILE A 23 2.22 8.59 3.78
C ILE A 23 3.69 8.92 3.47
N ALA A 24 4.50 7.92 3.11
CA ALA A 24 5.90 8.12 2.75
C ALA A 24 6.03 9.07 1.54
N TYR A 25 5.17 8.91 0.54
CA TYR A 25 5.19 9.78 -0.63
C TYR A 25 4.73 11.22 -0.32
N VAL A 26 3.67 11.38 0.47
CA VAL A 26 3.12 12.71 0.83
C VAL A 26 4.05 13.47 1.78
N SER A 27 4.74 12.76 2.68
CA SER A 27 5.64 13.37 3.67
C SER A 27 7.07 13.59 3.15
N ALA A 28 7.45 12.97 2.03
CA ALA A 28 8.79 13.09 1.51
C ALA A 28 9.13 14.51 0.99
N ASN A 29 10.36 14.94 1.25
CA ASN A 29 10.88 16.19 0.71
C ASN A 29 11.13 16.07 -0.80
N LYS A 30 10.43 16.89 -1.59
CA LYS A 30 10.54 16.90 -3.06
C LYS A 30 11.97 17.16 -3.56
N ILE A 31 12.73 18.04 -2.89
CA ILE A 31 14.12 18.34 -3.29
C ILE A 31 15.00 17.10 -3.09
N HIS A 32 14.83 16.40 -1.96
CA HIS A 32 15.59 15.18 -1.67
C HIS A 32 15.26 14.06 -2.67
N ILE A 33 13.98 13.90 -3.02
CA ILE A 33 13.54 12.96 -4.08
C ILE A 33 14.20 13.29 -5.42
N GLU A 34 14.25 14.56 -5.83
CA GLU A 34 14.87 14.95 -7.11
C GLU A 34 16.39 14.71 -7.13
N ILE A 35 17.06 14.75 -5.97
CA ILE A 35 18.48 14.41 -5.84
C ILE A 35 18.67 12.89 -5.94
N GLU A 36 17.89 12.11 -5.19
CA GLU A 36 17.90 10.64 -5.21
C GLU A 36 17.67 10.07 -6.61
N LYS A 37 16.74 10.65 -7.39
CA LYS A 37 16.45 10.25 -8.77
C LYS A 37 17.62 10.38 -9.74
N LYS A 38 18.61 11.24 -9.43
CA LYS A 38 19.78 11.46 -10.29
C LYS A 38 20.88 10.41 -10.07
N GLN A 39 20.75 9.56 -9.05
CA GLN A 39 21.67 8.45 -8.85
C GLN A 39 21.42 7.35 -9.90
N GLU A 40 22.44 6.60 -10.28
CA GLU A 40 22.32 5.48 -11.24
C GLU A 40 21.92 4.15 -10.58
N THR A 41 21.20 4.20 -9.45
CA THR A 41 20.80 3.02 -8.69
C THR A 41 19.46 2.45 -9.14
N PHE A 42 19.20 1.18 -8.78
CA PHE A 42 17.90 0.55 -9.03
C PHE A 42 16.75 1.31 -8.32
N LEU A 43 16.98 1.75 -7.08
CA LEU A 43 16.01 2.51 -6.29
C LEU A 43 15.70 3.87 -6.93
N ALA A 44 16.71 4.58 -7.44
CA ALA A 44 16.52 5.83 -8.15
C ALA A 44 15.64 5.66 -9.40
N LYS A 45 15.85 4.60 -10.19
CA LYS A 45 15.02 4.26 -11.35
C LYS A 45 13.58 3.92 -10.96
N LEU A 46 13.38 3.20 -9.85
CA LEU A 46 12.06 2.89 -9.34
C LEU A 46 11.35 4.16 -8.85
N LEU A 47 12.01 4.97 -8.03
CA LEU A 47 11.48 6.24 -7.52
C LEU A 47 11.11 7.20 -8.66
N ALA A 48 11.95 7.30 -9.69
CA ALA A 48 11.67 8.10 -10.87
C ALA A 48 10.39 7.62 -11.60
N ARG A 49 10.18 6.30 -11.73
CA ARG A 49 8.96 5.74 -12.35
C ARG A 49 7.72 5.99 -11.50
N LEU A 50 7.80 5.73 -10.19
CA LEU A 50 6.67 5.86 -9.26
C LEU A 50 6.20 7.32 -9.17
N THR A 51 7.12 8.26 -9.13
CA THR A 51 6.80 9.69 -9.00
C THR A 51 6.55 10.42 -10.33
N LYS A 52 6.75 9.77 -11.49
CA LYS A 52 6.51 10.36 -12.82
C LYS A 52 5.07 10.80 -13.05
N LYS A 53 4.11 10.06 -12.48
CA LYS A 53 2.67 10.35 -12.58
C LYS A 53 2.06 10.32 -11.17
N PRO A 54 2.26 11.38 -10.38
CA PRO A 54 1.97 11.38 -8.95
C PRO A 54 0.49 11.13 -8.63
N SER A 55 -0.42 11.68 -9.44
CA SER A 55 -1.86 11.41 -9.31
C SER A 55 -2.21 9.93 -9.50
N LYS A 56 -1.59 9.24 -10.48
CA LYS A 56 -1.81 7.79 -10.67
C LYS A 56 -1.22 6.96 -9.54
N PHE A 57 -0.07 7.38 -9.01
CA PHE A 57 0.56 6.73 -7.87
C PHE A 57 -0.33 6.80 -6.63
N ILE A 58 -0.78 8.00 -6.24
CA ILE A 58 -1.70 8.18 -5.09
C ILE A 58 -3.00 7.41 -5.31
N ALA A 59 -3.61 7.50 -6.50
CA ALA A 59 -4.83 6.75 -6.80
C ALA A 59 -4.64 5.23 -6.63
N THR A 60 -3.46 4.71 -7.01
CA THR A 60 -3.14 3.29 -6.82
C THR A 60 -3.03 2.91 -5.35
N MET A 61 -2.41 3.76 -4.52
CA MET A 61 -2.32 3.52 -3.07
C MET A 61 -3.70 3.52 -2.41
N LEU A 62 -4.55 4.51 -2.74
CA LEU A 62 -5.91 4.61 -2.20
C LEU A 62 -6.79 3.42 -2.63
N ILE A 63 -6.77 3.07 -3.92
CA ILE A 63 -7.55 1.93 -4.45
C ILE A 63 -7.04 0.62 -3.84
N GLY A 64 -5.72 0.41 -3.78
CA GLY A 64 -5.12 -0.78 -3.20
C GLY A 64 -5.48 -0.96 -1.72
N ASN A 65 -5.41 0.12 -0.94
CA ASN A 65 -5.82 0.10 0.47
C ASN A 65 -7.30 -0.25 0.62
N ASN A 66 -8.18 0.36 -0.18
CA ASN A 66 -9.61 0.07 -0.12
C ASN A 66 -9.92 -1.39 -0.49
N ILE A 67 -9.28 -1.94 -1.53
CA ILE A 67 -9.44 -3.36 -1.90
C ILE A 67 -9.01 -4.27 -0.75
N ALA A 68 -7.86 -3.99 -0.13
CA ALA A 68 -7.37 -4.77 1.00
C ALA A 68 -8.35 -4.76 2.17
N LEU A 69 -8.92 -3.60 2.50
CA LEU A 69 -9.90 -3.45 3.59
C LEU A 69 -11.24 -4.10 3.29
N VAL A 70 -11.70 -4.10 2.03
CA VAL A 70 -12.92 -4.82 1.62
C VAL A 70 -12.73 -6.32 1.82
N ILE A 71 -11.61 -6.88 1.34
CA ILE A 71 -11.29 -8.30 1.53
C ILE A 71 -11.21 -8.63 3.03
N TYR A 72 -10.46 -7.84 3.81
CA TYR A 72 -10.40 -7.98 5.26
C TYR A 72 -11.80 -8.03 5.88
N GLY A 73 -12.67 -7.07 5.53
CA GLY A 73 -14.01 -6.95 6.09
C GLY A 73 -14.89 -8.17 5.83
N PHE A 74 -14.83 -8.75 4.63
CA PHE A 74 -15.57 -9.98 4.31
C PHE A 74 -15.12 -11.15 5.19
N PHE A 75 -13.82 -11.48 5.17
CA PHE A 75 -13.32 -12.65 5.91
C PHE A 75 -13.38 -12.47 7.43
N MET A 76 -13.13 -11.27 7.93
CA MET A 76 -13.28 -10.98 9.36
C MET A 76 -14.74 -11.01 9.79
N GLY A 77 -15.66 -10.55 8.93
CA GLY A 77 -17.10 -10.66 9.16
C GLY A 77 -17.54 -12.11 9.33
N ASP A 78 -17.12 -13.00 8.43
CA ASP A 78 -17.43 -14.44 8.53
C ASP A 78 -16.87 -15.06 9.82
N VAL A 79 -15.63 -14.72 10.20
CA VAL A 79 -15.02 -15.21 11.45
C VAL A 79 -15.82 -14.75 12.67
N LEU A 80 -16.23 -13.48 12.71
CA LEU A 80 -17.00 -12.93 13.82
C LEU A 80 -18.40 -13.54 13.91
N VAL A 81 -19.11 -13.68 12.78
CA VAL A 81 -20.44 -14.29 12.76
C VAL A 81 -20.40 -15.75 13.22
N ASN A 82 -19.36 -16.50 12.83
CA ASN A 82 -19.20 -17.88 13.29
C ASN A 82 -18.75 -18.01 14.76
N TRP A 83 -18.27 -16.92 15.37
CA TRP A 83 -17.85 -16.91 16.78
C TRP A 83 -19.04 -16.70 17.72
N PHE A 84 -20.02 -15.88 17.34
CA PHE A 84 -21.26 -15.68 18.10
C PHE A 84 -22.23 -16.86 17.95
#